data_AF-A0A1D8D1G3-F1
#
_entry.id   AF-A0A1D8D1G3-F1
#
_cell.length_a   1.000
_cell.length_b   1.000
_cell.length_c   1.000
_cell.angle_alpha   90.00
_cell.angle_beta   90.00
_cell.angle_gamma   90.00
#
_symmetry.space_group_name_H-M   'P 1'
#
loop_
_entity.id
_entity.type
_entity.pdbx_description
1 polymer ?
#
loop_
_entity_poly.entity_id
_entity_poly.type
_entity_poly.pdbx_seq_one_letter_code
_entity_poly.pdbx_strand_id
1 'polypeptide(L)' 'MSEEIKDLKKELAKRKRIAIDIASEIHDIVEDSLWVDYEKMPALAKKLVAAVQEANQFKADNALQ' A
#
# COMPACT_ATOMS: atom_id res chain seq x y z
N MET A 1 -21.19 -2.04 -15.70
CA MET A 1 -19.71 -2.09 -15.73
C MET A 1 -19.33 -3.40 -16.38
N SER A 2 -18.38 -3.41 -17.33
CA SER A 2 -17.87 -4.67 -17.90
C SER A 2 -17.19 -5.49 -16.80
N GLU A 3 -17.19 -6.81 -16.94
CA GLU A 3 -16.51 -7.71 -15.98
C GLU A 3 -15.02 -7.36 -15.85
N GLU A 4 -14.40 -6.93 -16.94
CA GLU A 4 -13.02 -6.43 -16.98
C GLU A 4 -12.77 -5.24 -16.05
N ILE A 5 -13.64 -4.21 -16.08
CA ILE A 5 -13.54 -3.07 -15.14
C ILE A 5 -13.70 -3.52 -13.70
N LYS A 6 -14.57 -4.51 -13.44
CA LYS A 6 -14.80 -5.04 -12.09
C LYS A 6 -13.56 -5.76 -11.57
N ASP A 7 -12.86 -6.51 -12.41
CA ASP A 7 -11.65 -7.22 -12.02
C ASP A 7 -10.46 -6.29 -11.85
N LEU A 8 -10.31 -5.27 -12.72
CA LEU A 8 -9.33 -4.21 -12.54
C LEU A 8 -9.53 -3.46 -11.21
N LYS A 9 -10.78 -3.17 -10.81
CA LYS A 9 -11.07 -2.56 -9.50
C LYS A 9 -10.70 -3.46 -8.32
N LYS A 10 -10.93 -4.78 -8.42
CA LYS A 10 -10.49 -5.72 -7.38
C LYS A 10 -8.97 -5.72 -7.26
N GLU A 11 -8.26 -5.70 -8.39
CA GLU A 11 -6.81 -5.69 -8.39
C GLU A 11 -6.25 -4.39 -7.80
N LEU A 12 -6.85 -3.24 -8.14
CA LEU A 12 -6.53 -1.97 -7.48
C LEU A 12 -6.79 -2.02 -5.97
N ALA A 13 -7.88 -2.66 -5.52
CA ALA A 13 -8.18 -2.80 -4.10
C ALA A 13 -7.14 -3.65 -3.36
N LYS A 14 -6.67 -4.75 -3.97
CA LYS A 14 -5.57 -5.56 -3.43
C LYS A 14 -4.28 -4.75 -3.31
N ARG A 15 -3.92 -3.97 -4.32
CA ARG A 15 -2.73 -3.11 -4.29
C ARG A 15 -2.80 -2.07 -3.17
N LYS A 16 -3.96 -1.44 -2.99
CA LYS A 16 -4.21 -0.50 -1.88
C LYS A 16 -4.13 -1.18 -0.52
N ARG A 17 -4.63 -2.41 -0.39
CA ARG A 17 -4.54 -3.21 0.84
C ARG A 17 -3.09 -3.38 1.28
N ILE A 18 -2.18 -3.71 0.36
CA ILE A 18 -0.74 -3.84 0.66
C ILE A 18 -0.17 -2.56 1.26
N ALA A 19 -0.49 -1.40 0.69
CA ALA A 19 -0.03 -0.12 1.24
C ALA A 19 -0.59 0.15 2.65
N ILE A 20 -1.86 -0.19 2.89
CA ILE A 20 -2.50 -0.05 4.20
C ILE A 20 -1.85 -0.97 5.23
N ASP A 21 -1.60 -2.23 4.88
CA ASP A 21 -0.99 -3.21 5.79
C ASP A 21 0.41 -2.75 6.23
N ILE A 22 1.21 -2.19 5.31
CA ILE A 22 2.52 -1.61 5.65
C ILE A 22 2.36 -0.37 6.55
N ALA A 23 1.36 0.47 6.29
CA ALA A 23 1.09 1.64 7.13
C ALA A 23 0.67 1.23 8.56
N SER A 24 -0.10 0.15 8.71
CA SER A 24 -0.43 -0.42 10.02
C SER A 24 0.82 -0.93 10.75
N GLU A 25 1.74 -1.63 10.07
CA GLU A 25 3.00 -2.06 10.70
C GLU A 25 3.86 -0.87 11.17
N ILE A 26 3.91 0.20 10.38
CA ILE A 26 4.59 1.44 10.77
C ILE A 26 3.92 2.08 11.99
N HIS A 27 2.58 2.11 12.03
CA HIS A 27 1.80 2.61 13.16
C HIS A 27 2.15 1.85 14.45
N ASP A 28 2.13 0.53 14.40
CA ASP A 28 2.42 -0.32 15.56
C ASP A 28 3.86 -0.11 16.07
N ILE A 29 4.83 0.09 15.17
CA ILE A 29 6.19 0.43 15.58
C ILE A 29 6.24 1.79 16.28
N VAL A 30 5.53 2.79 15.77
CA VAL A 30 5.54 4.12 16.37
C VAL A 30 4.83 4.16 17.73
N GLU A 31 3.74 3.40 17.89
CA GLU A 31 2.95 3.38 19.12
C GLU A 31 3.52 2.46 20.20
N ASP A 32 3.95 1.25 19.83
CA ASP A 32 4.22 0.18 20.81
C ASP A 32 5.70 -0.18 20.94
N SER A 33 6.47 -0.15 19.85
CA SER A 33 7.82 -0.74 19.83
C SER A 33 8.94 0.18 19.35
N LEU A 34 8.73 1.50 19.37
CA LEU A 34 9.63 2.49 18.78
C LEU A 34 11.09 2.31 19.19
N TRP A 35 11.35 2.15 20.49
CA TRP A 35 12.71 2.05 21.03
C TRP A 35 13.43 0.73 20.69
N VAL A 36 12.70 -0.26 20.16
CA VAL A 36 13.21 -1.60 19.83
C VAL A 36 13.26 -1.82 18.32
N ASP A 37 12.23 -1.38 17.60
CA ASP A 37 12.02 -1.71 16.18
C ASP A 37 12.26 -0.53 15.22
N TYR A 38 12.70 0.65 15.69
CA TYR A 38 12.89 1.83 14.83
C TYR A 38 13.79 1.58 13.61
N GLU A 39 14.75 0.66 13.70
CA GLU A 39 15.66 0.35 12.59
C GLU A 39 14.94 -0.24 11.38
N LYS A 40 13.73 -0.79 11.55
CA LYS A 40 12.90 -1.31 10.46
C LYS A 40 12.19 -0.19 9.69
N MET A 41 12.00 0.98 10.30
CA MET A 41 11.23 2.09 9.74
C MET A 41 11.70 2.56 8.36
N PRO A 42 13.02 2.74 8.09
CA PRO A 42 13.46 3.17 6.77
C PRO A 42 13.13 2.17 5.65
N ALA A 43 13.17 0.87 5.96
CA ALA A 43 12.82 -0.17 5.00
C ALA A 43 11.30 -0.21 4.76
N LEU A 44 10.50 -0.10 5.83
CA LEU A 44 9.04 -0.05 5.73
C LEU A 44 8.55 1.18 5.00
N ALA A 45 9.14 2.35 5.25
CA ALA A 45 8.82 3.58 4.56
C ALA A 45 9.08 3.45 3.04
N LYS A 46 10.21 2.85 2.64
CA LYS A 46 10.49 2.57 1.21
C LYS A 46 9.44 1.65 0.59
N LYS A 47 9.06 0.58 1.29
CA LYS A 47 8.01 -0.35 0.83
C LYS A 47 6.65 0.34 0.70
N LEU A 48 6.28 1.18 1.67
CA LEU A 48 5.03 1.94 1.65
C LEU A 48 4.98 2.86 0.43
N VAL A 49 6.04 3.64 0.20
CA VAL A 49 6.14 4.55 -0.95
C VAL A 49 6.01 3.78 -2.25
N ALA A 50 6.72 2.65 -2.40
CA ALA A 50 6.62 1.81 -3.60
C ALA A 50 5.20 1.26 -3.80
N ALA A 51 4.56 0.72 -2.76
CA ALA A 51 3.21 0.16 -2.84
C ALA A 51 2.16 1.23 -3.24
N VAL A 52 2.28 2.45 -2.71
CA VAL A 52 1.41 3.57 -3.07
C VAL A 52 1.65 4.00 -4.52
N GLN A 53 2.91 4.08 -4.95
CA GLN A 53 3.25 4.40 -6.34
C GLN A 53 2.70 3.35 -7.30
N GLU A 54 2.85 2.06 -7.01
CA GLU A 54 2.31 0.97 -7.82
C GLU A 54 0.78 1.01 -7.89
N ALA A 55 0.09 1.27 -6.78
CA ALA A 55 -1.36 1.39 -6.76
C ALA A 55 -1.84 2.59 -7.60
N ASN A 56 -1.15 3.73 -7.52
CA ASN A 56 -1.47 4.92 -8.29
C ASN A 56 -1.14 4.76 -9.77
N GLN A 57 -0.02 4.12 -10.10
CA GLN A 57 0.35 3.81 -11.49
C GLN A 57 -0.67 2.86 -12.10
N PHE A 58 -1.03 1.77 -11.40
CA PHE A 58 -2.07 0.86 -11.87
C PHE A 58 -3.42 1.57 -12.06
N LYS A 59 -3.79 2.47 -11.15
CA LYS A 59 -4.99 3.30 -11.29
C LYS A 59 -4.93 4.15 -12.58
N ALA A 60 -3.80 4.81 -12.84
CA ALA A 60 -3.60 5.68 -14.00
C ALA A 60 -3.61 4.89 -15.32
N ASP A 61 -2.86 3.78 -15.38
CA ASP A 61 -2.74 2.93 -16.58
C ASP A 61 -4.08 2.34 -17.03
N ASN A 62 -4.98 2.08 -16.08
CA ASN A 62 -6.28 1.48 -16.32
C ASN A 62 -7.43 2.49 -16.32
N ALA A 63 -7.11 3.80 -16.31
CA ALA A 63 -8.09 4.90 -16.27
C ALA A 63 -9.21 4.70 -15.21
N LEU A 64 -8.86 4.08 -14.07
CA LEU A 64 -9.81 3.80 -13.00
C LEU A 64 -10.04 5.11 -12.22
N GLN A 65 -11.31 5.54 -12.10
CA GLN A 65 -11.69 6.71 -11.28
C GLN A 65 -11.61 6.42 -9.78
#